data_AF-A0A7K2EF42-F1
#
_entry.id   AF-A0A7K2EF42-F1
#
_cell.length_a   1.000
_cell.length_b   1.000
_cell.length_c   1.000
_cell.angle_alpha   90.00
_cell.angle_beta   90.00
_cell.angle_gamma   90.00
#
_symmetry.space_group_name_H-M   'P 1'
#
loop_
_entity.id
_entity.type
_entity.pdbx_description
1 polymer ?
#
loop_
_entity_poly.entity_id
_entity_poly.type
_entity_poly.pdbx_seq_one_letter_code
_entity_poly.pdbx_strand_id
1 'polypeptide(L)'
;MSSVSEIDVVRSELEAEQAYVDHAHACLEATRRRIREFWERVAAGRDGTHAARFERDVLEHRVFQRLGQLELGGRSLCFGRIDMHSDGEGGDGRGEGAETFYIGRIGVWDEDQAAVVCDWRAPVAEPFFRATGRRPMGLALRRRFVSRGSRLLGIDDEHFSPGGLDGDGEGAPRHDLALQAALEAPRT
;
A
#
# COMPACT_ATOMS: atom_id res chain seq x y z
N MET A 1 8.92 -31.91 11.86
CA MET A 1 8.25 -30.94 12.78
C MET A 1 8.41 -29.48 12.33
N SER A 2 9.34 -29.14 11.42
CA SER A 2 9.57 -27.75 10.97
C SER A 2 8.56 -27.15 9.98
N SER A 3 7.76 -27.97 9.28
CA SER A 3 6.86 -27.48 8.21
C SER A 3 5.51 -26.94 8.72
N VAL A 4 5.03 -27.41 9.88
CA VAL A 4 3.76 -26.92 10.46
C VAL A 4 3.93 -25.51 11.06
N SER A 5 5.07 -25.26 11.71
CA SER A 5 5.40 -23.93 12.26
C SER A 5 5.56 -22.85 11.19
N GLU A 6 6.06 -23.20 10.01
CA GLU A 6 6.26 -22.27 8.90
C GLU A 6 4.92 -21.85 8.27
N ILE A 7 3.98 -22.78 8.10
CA ILE A 7 2.63 -22.50 7.59
C ILE A 7 1.85 -21.57 8.55
N ASP A 8 1.96 -21.79 9.86
CA ASP A 8 1.26 -20.97 10.85
C ASP A 8 1.83 -19.55 10.92
N VAL A 9 3.15 -19.38 10.76
CA VAL A 9 3.79 -18.07 10.64
C VAL A 9 3.29 -17.33 9.39
N VAL A 10 3.31 -17.98 8.22
CA VAL A 10 2.83 -17.38 6.98
C VAL A 10 1.36 -16.98 7.05
N ARG A 11 0.52 -17.79 7.69
CA ARG A 11 -0.89 -17.44 7.91
C ARG A 11 -1.02 -16.20 8.80
N SER A 12 -0.29 -16.15 9.90
CA SER A 12 -0.29 -14.99 10.81
C SER A 12 0.16 -13.72 10.11
N GLU A 13 1.19 -13.79 9.27
CA GLU A 13 1.67 -12.66 8.46
C GLU A 13 0.59 -12.22 7.46
N LEU A 14 -0.02 -13.15 6.72
CA LEU A 14 -1.10 -12.83 5.78
C LEU A 14 -2.31 -12.19 6.47
N GLU A 15 -2.66 -12.65 7.67
CA GLU A 15 -3.74 -12.07 8.48
C GLU A 15 -3.40 -10.64 8.94
N ALA A 16 -2.16 -10.38 9.37
CA ALA A 16 -1.69 -9.05 9.72
C ALA A 16 -1.74 -8.10 8.50
N GLU A 17 -1.29 -8.56 7.34
CA GLU A 17 -1.37 -7.77 6.10
C GLU A 17 -2.81 -7.52 5.66
N GLN A 18 -3.70 -8.51 5.82
CA GLN A 18 -5.11 -8.34 5.52
C GLN A 18 -5.72 -7.25 6.41
N ALA A 19 -5.42 -7.27 7.72
CA ALA A 19 -5.90 -6.25 8.65
C ALA A 19 -5.42 -4.84 8.27
N TYR A 20 -4.16 -4.70 7.82
CA TYR A 20 -3.65 -3.43 7.33
C TYR A 20 -4.36 -2.96 6.06
N VAL A 21 -4.56 -3.86 5.09
CA VAL A 21 -5.27 -3.56 3.84
C VAL A 21 -6.73 -3.16 4.11
N ASP A 22 -7.40 -3.81 5.06
CA ASP A 22 -8.75 -3.46 5.48
C ASP A 22 -8.79 -2.06 6.12
N HIS A 23 -7.81 -1.72 6.96
CA HIS A 23 -7.66 -0.38 7.50
C HIS A 23 -7.44 0.68 6.40
N ALA A 24 -6.56 0.40 5.42
CA ALA A 24 -6.32 1.28 4.28
C ALA A 24 -7.60 1.53 3.47
N HIS A 25 -8.40 0.49 3.24
CA HIS A 25 -9.71 0.63 2.60
C HIS A 25 -10.68 1.48 3.44
N ALA A 26 -10.70 1.29 4.77
CA ALA A 26 -11.52 2.10 5.66
C ALA A 26 -11.12 3.59 5.63
N CYS A 27 -9.84 3.92 5.62
CA CYS A 27 -9.33 5.29 5.49
C CYS A 27 -9.70 5.92 4.13
N LEU A 28 -9.65 5.14 3.04
CA LEU A 28 -10.08 5.58 1.72
C LEU A 28 -11.59 5.91 1.71
N GLU A 29 -12.43 5.04 2.27
CA GLU A 29 -13.87 5.29 2.38
C GLU A 29 -14.18 6.49 3.28
N ALA A 30 -13.47 6.63 4.41
CA ALA A 30 -13.60 7.80 5.29
C ALA A 30 -13.26 9.10 4.55
N THR A 31 -12.22 9.09 3.72
CA THR A 31 -11.85 10.23 2.86
C THR A 31 -12.96 10.55 1.86
N ARG A 32 -13.50 9.55 1.16
CA ARG A 32 -14.62 9.74 0.23
C ARG A 32 -15.85 10.30 0.94
N ARG A 33 -16.18 9.78 2.12
CA ARG A 33 -17.30 10.25 2.95
C ARG A 33 -17.12 11.71 3.35
N ARG A 34 -15.95 12.11 3.86
CA ARG A 34 -15.67 13.52 4.24
C ARG A 34 -15.85 14.47 3.05
N ILE A 35 -15.43 14.07 1.85
CA ILE A 35 -15.61 14.87 0.62
C ILE A 35 -17.10 15.02 0.27
N ARG A 36 -17.89 13.93 0.36
CA ARG A 36 -19.35 13.98 0.11
C ARG A 36 -20.07 14.85 1.14
N GLU A 37 -19.79 14.68 2.42
CA GLU A 37 -20.37 15.49 3.51
C GLU A 37 -19.99 16.97 3.41
N PHE A 38 -18.76 17.27 2.98
CA PHE A 38 -18.35 18.64 2.66
C PHE A 38 -19.21 19.21 1.53
N TRP A 39 -19.36 18.46 0.43
CA TRP A 39 -20.16 18.88 -0.70
C TRP A 39 -21.64 19.09 -0.34
N GLU A 40 -22.26 18.17 0.39
CA GLU A 40 -23.66 18.29 0.83
C GLU A 40 -23.89 19.57 1.65
N ARG A 41 -22.96 19.93 2.54
CA ARG A 41 -23.03 21.18 3.32
C ARG A 41 -22.91 22.42 2.43
N VAL A 42 -22.02 22.41 1.45
CA VAL A 42 -21.85 23.55 0.52
C VAL A 42 -23.05 23.67 -0.42
N ALA A 43 -23.54 22.55 -0.96
CA ALA A 43 -24.69 22.50 -1.85
C ALA A 43 -25.99 22.95 -1.18
N ALA A 44 -26.11 22.77 0.15
CA ALA A 44 -27.23 23.27 0.94
C ALA A 44 -27.21 24.80 1.15
N GLY A 45 -26.06 25.46 0.93
CA GLY A 45 -25.91 26.91 1.00
C GLY A 45 -26.79 27.62 -0.03
N ARG A 46 -27.61 28.58 0.42
CA ARG A 46 -28.54 29.34 -0.43
C ARG A 46 -28.07 30.76 -0.65
N ASP A 47 -27.32 30.99 -1.72
CA ASP A 47 -27.06 32.31 -2.28
C ASP A 47 -27.55 32.38 -3.74
N GLY A 48 -28.42 33.36 -3.99
CA GLY A 48 -29.24 33.43 -5.20
C GLY A 48 -28.59 34.12 -6.40
N THR A 49 -27.34 34.59 -6.28
CA THR A 49 -26.66 35.35 -7.35
C THR A 49 -26.19 34.42 -8.47
N HIS A 50 -26.05 34.96 -9.69
CA HIS A 50 -25.50 34.20 -10.81
C HIS A 50 -24.03 33.78 -10.56
N ALA A 51 -23.25 34.64 -9.89
CA ALA A 51 -21.87 34.36 -9.52
C ALA A 51 -21.78 33.15 -8.57
N ALA A 52 -22.60 33.12 -7.51
CA ALA A 52 -22.63 32.02 -6.56
C ALA A 52 -23.01 30.68 -7.20
N ARG A 53 -23.97 30.68 -8.13
CA ARG A 53 -24.33 29.47 -8.90
C ARG A 53 -23.16 28.95 -9.72
N PHE A 54 -22.46 29.83 -10.44
CA PHE A 54 -21.30 29.44 -11.24
C PHE A 54 -20.17 28.89 -10.38
N GLU A 55 -19.84 29.55 -9.27
CA GLU A 55 -18.81 29.07 -8.33
C GLU A 55 -19.15 27.69 -7.77
N ARG A 56 -20.43 27.45 -7.45
CA ARG A 56 -20.91 26.15 -7.01
C ARG A 56 -20.75 25.07 -8.09
N ASP A 57 -21.10 25.37 -9.34
CA ASP A 57 -20.98 24.39 -10.44
C ASP A 57 -19.50 24.05 -10.72
N VAL A 58 -18.58 25.02 -10.62
CA VAL A 58 -17.13 24.77 -10.71
C VAL A 58 -16.65 23.89 -9.55
N LEU A 59 -17.13 24.14 -8.34
CA LEU A 59 -16.79 23.34 -7.16
C LEU A 59 -17.34 21.91 -7.28
N GLU A 60 -18.58 21.76 -7.72
CA GLU A 60 -19.23 20.47 -7.99
C GLU A 60 -18.36 19.60 -8.90
N HIS A 61 -17.94 20.19 -10.03
CA HIS A 61 -17.08 19.50 -10.98
C HIS A 61 -15.77 19.02 -10.34
N ARG A 62 -15.13 19.86 -9.52
CA ARG A 62 -13.88 19.49 -8.81
C ARG A 62 -14.10 18.38 -7.78
N VAL A 63 -15.21 18.43 -7.04
CA VAL A 63 -15.58 17.38 -6.08
C VAL A 63 -15.78 16.04 -6.79
N PHE A 64 -16.56 16.02 -7.87
CA PHE A 64 -16.80 14.78 -8.61
C PHE A 64 -15.54 14.24 -9.29
N GLN A 65 -14.69 15.11 -9.84
CA GLN A 65 -13.38 14.71 -10.34
C GLN A 65 -12.53 14.07 -9.24
N ARG A 66 -12.50 14.68 -8.04
CA ARG A 66 -11.74 14.15 -6.91
C ARG A 66 -12.28 12.81 -6.44
N LEU A 67 -13.60 12.66 -6.32
CA LEU A 67 -14.22 11.38 -5.98
C LEU A 67 -13.90 10.31 -7.03
N GLY A 68 -13.97 10.65 -8.32
CA GLY A 68 -13.62 9.75 -9.41
C GLY A 68 -12.15 9.29 -9.37
N GLN A 69 -11.21 10.15 -8.96
CA GLN A 69 -9.81 9.76 -8.75
C GLN A 69 -9.62 8.77 -7.60
N LEU A 70 -10.54 8.75 -6.63
CA LEU A 70 -10.50 7.83 -5.51
C LEU A 70 -11.10 6.45 -5.84
N GLU A 71 -11.80 6.30 -6.97
CA GLU A 71 -12.47 5.06 -7.35
C GLU A 71 -11.50 3.97 -7.83
N LEU A 72 -11.62 2.78 -7.24
CA LEU A 72 -10.75 1.64 -7.56
C LEU A 72 -11.30 0.75 -8.68
N GLY A 73 -12.61 0.78 -8.95
CA GLY A 73 -13.23 -0.03 -10.00
C GLY A 73 -13.01 -1.54 -9.85
N GLY A 74 -13.09 -2.06 -8.62
CA GLY A 74 -12.88 -3.49 -8.31
C GLY A 74 -11.42 -3.94 -8.26
N ARG A 75 -10.46 -3.05 -8.53
CA ARG A 75 -9.02 -3.32 -8.40
C ARG A 75 -8.60 -3.26 -6.93
N SER A 76 -7.49 -3.91 -6.59
CA SER A 76 -6.89 -3.80 -5.25
C SER A 76 -6.42 -2.38 -4.96
N LEU A 77 -6.37 -1.97 -3.69
CA LEU A 77 -5.76 -0.69 -3.31
C LEU A 77 -4.23 -0.81 -3.28
N CYS A 78 -3.74 -1.82 -2.55
CA CYS A 78 -2.32 -2.04 -2.29
C CYS A 78 -1.71 -3.10 -3.21
N PHE A 79 -0.45 -2.89 -3.60
CA PHE A 79 0.38 -3.82 -4.36
C PHE A 79 1.32 -4.64 -3.47
N GLY A 80 1.69 -4.08 -2.32
CA GLY A 80 2.69 -4.66 -1.44
C GLY A 80 3.25 -3.62 -0.46
N ARG A 81 4.38 -3.98 0.14
CA ARG A 81 5.08 -3.21 1.16
C ARG A 81 6.58 -3.23 0.88
N ILE A 82 7.26 -2.14 1.21
CA ILE A 82 8.71 -2.08 1.29
C ILE A 82 9.13 -1.72 2.71
N ASP A 83 10.19 -2.36 3.19
CA ASP A 83 10.86 -1.99 4.42
C ASP A 83 12.27 -1.53 4.06
N MET A 84 12.63 -0.32 4.49
CA MET A 84 13.94 0.30 4.23
C MET A 84 14.91 -0.04 5.36
N HIS A 85 16.19 -0.21 5.05
CA HIS A 85 17.22 -0.25 6.10
C HIS A 85 17.23 1.08 6.87
N SER A 86 17.46 1.01 8.18
CA SER A 86 17.65 2.20 9.01
C SER A 86 18.99 2.86 8.68
N ASP A 87 19.01 4.09 8.18
CA ASP A 87 20.25 4.82 7.87
C ASP A 87 21.00 5.38 9.12
N GLY A 88 20.80 4.84 10.33
CA GLY A 88 21.31 5.44 11.57
C GLY A 88 21.76 4.49 12.66
N GLU A 89 23.00 4.71 13.12
CA GLU A 89 23.57 4.30 14.40
C GLU A 89 22.54 4.47 15.55
N GLY A 90 21.91 3.38 16.01
CA GLY A 90 20.98 3.47 17.15
C GLY A 90 19.91 2.39 17.31
N GLY A 91 19.76 1.45 16.37
CA GLY A 91 18.86 0.30 16.50
C GLY A 91 19.62 -0.99 16.77
N ASP A 92 19.28 -1.71 17.84
CA ASP A 92 19.93 -2.93 18.35
C ASP A 92 19.64 -4.21 17.53
N GLY A 93 19.41 -4.06 16.21
CA GLY A 93 19.30 -5.19 15.30
C GLY A 93 18.07 -6.07 15.53
N ARG A 94 17.04 -5.54 16.19
CA ARG A 94 15.76 -6.22 16.44
C ARG A 94 14.58 -5.36 15.98
N GLY A 95 14.28 -5.33 14.68
CA GLY A 95 12.95 -4.94 14.15
C GLY A 95 12.43 -3.52 14.42
N GLU A 96 13.10 -2.70 15.22
CA GLU A 96 12.75 -1.33 15.55
C GLU A 96 13.74 -0.40 14.84
N GLY A 97 13.39 0.08 13.64
CA GLY A 97 14.22 1.05 12.91
C GLY A 97 14.05 1.07 11.40
N ALA A 98 13.43 0.06 10.79
CA ALA A 98 13.16 0.05 9.36
C ALA A 98 11.93 0.92 9.05
N GLU A 99 12.07 1.88 8.13
CA GLU A 99 10.94 2.67 7.65
C GLU A 99 10.09 1.81 6.69
N THR A 100 8.81 1.63 7.02
CA THR A 100 7.89 0.77 6.27
C THR A 100 6.92 1.60 5.44
N PHE A 101 6.80 1.26 4.16
CA PHE A 101 5.87 1.92 3.24
C PHE A 101 4.98 0.89 2.53
N TYR A 102 3.67 1.07 2.67
CA TYR A 102 2.69 0.34 1.86
C TYR A 102 2.48 1.05 0.54
N ILE A 103 2.66 0.33 -0.56
CA ILE A 103 2.63 0.90 -1.92
C ILE A 103 1.33 0.51 -2.60
N GLY A 104 0.62 1.50 -3.16
CA GLY A 104 -0.69 1.28 -3.77
C GLY A 104 -1.03 2.23 -4.90
N ARG A 105 -2.25 2.06 -5.44
CA ARG A 105 -2.73 2.82 -6.60
C ARG A 105 -2.99 4.29 -6.31
N ILE A 106 -3.39 4.60 -5.09
CA ILE A 106 -3.87 5.91 -4.65
C ILE A 106 -3.26 6.17 -3.28
N GLY A 107 -2.77 7.38 -3.06
CA GLY A 107 -2.33 7.82 -1.74
C GLY A 107 -3.49 7.85 -0.75
N VAL A 108 -3.31 7.25 0.42
CA VAL A 108 -4.31 7.22 1.50
C VAL A 108 -3.66 7.70 2.79
N TRP A 109 -4.40 8.52 3.53
CA TRP A 109 -4.00 9.04 4.82
C TRP A 109 -5.08 8.73 5.85
N ASP A 110 -4.67 8.55 7.10
CA ASP A 110 -5.59 8.40 8.23
C ASP A 110 -6.11 9.75 8.74
N GLU A 111 -6.72 9.75 9.92
CA GLU A 111 -7.31 10.95 10.53
C GLU A 111 -6.23 11.95 10.99
N ASP A 112 -5.07 11.44 11.39
CA ASP A 112 -3.91 12.19 11.88
C ASP A 112 -3.00 12.68 10.74
N GLN A 113 -3.41 12.47 9.49
CA GLN A 113 -2.64 12.76 8.27
C GLN A 113 -1.36 11.90 8.12
N ALA A 114 -1.27 10.76 8.81
CA ALA A 114 -0.22 9.80 8.57
C ALA A 114 -0.50 9.04 7.27
N ALA A 115 0.54 8.81 6.46
CA ALA A 115 0.40 8.06 5.22
C ALA A 115 0.16 6.58 5.52
N VAL A 116 -0.99 6.06 5.07
CA VAL A 116 -1.37 4.64 5.17
C VAL A 116 -1.03 3.91 3.88
N VAL A 117 -1.17 4.57 2.73
CA VAL A 117 -0.75 4.03 1.43
C VAL A 117 -0.04 5.12 0.65
N CYS A 118 1.15 4.80 0.15
CA CYS A 118 1.89 5.65 -0.78
C CYS A 118 1.43 5.40 -2.21
N ASP A 119 1.15 6.48 -2.95
CA ASP A 119 0.90 6.42 -4.40
C ASP A 119 2.15 5.86 -5.10
N TRP A 120 1.98 4.82 -5.91
CA TRP A 120 3.04 4.15 -6.65
C TRP A 120 3.87 5.07 -7.56
N ARG A 121 3.34 6.25 -7.90
CA ARG A 121 4.05 7.25 -8.71
C ARG A 121 4.95 8.16 -7.87
N ALA A 122 4.85 8.10 -6.54
CA ALA A 122 5.71 8.88 -5.65
C ALA A 122 7.15 8.33 -5.71
N PRO A 123 8.18 9.20 -5.62
CA PRO A 123 9.59 8.76 -5.64
C PRO A 123 9.93 7.69 -4.59
N VAL A 124 9.31 7.77 -3.40
CA VAL A 124 9.52 6.78 -2.32
C VAL A 124 9.09 5.36 -2.71
N ALA A 125 8.19 5.20 -3.68
CA ALA A 125 7.75 3.90 -4.18
C ALA A 125 8.68 3.31 -5.25
N GLU A 126 9.67 4.07 -5.75
CA GLU A 126 10.58 3.64 -6.81
C GLU A 126 11.29 2.31 -6.51
N PRO A 127 11.82 2.06 -5.28
CA PRO A 127 12.50 0.81 -4.95
C PRO A 127 11.60 -0.41 -5.14
N PHE A 128 10.29 -0.29 -4.89
CA PHE A 128 9.35 -1.40 -5.08
C PHE A 128 9.42 -1.97 -6.51
N PHE A 129 9.59 -1.13 -7.51
CA PHE A 129 9.62 -1.55 -8.92
C PHE A 129 11.03 -1.76 -9.47
N ARG A 130 12.02 -1.01 -8.99
CA ARG A 130 13.34 -0.92 -9.64
C ARG A 130 14.46 -1.56 -8.86
N ALA A 131 14.29 -1.83 -7.57
CA ALA A 131 15.32 -2.46 -6.77
C ALA A 131 15.61 -3.90 -7.25
N THR A 132 16.88 -4.25 -7.19
CA THR A 132 17.45 -5.55 -7.56
C THR A 132 18.52 -5.93 -6.54
N GLY A 133 18.93 -7.20 -6.46
CA GLY A 133 20.00 -7.57 -5.52
C GLY A 133 21.30 -6.76 -5.71
N ARG A 134 21.67 -6.42 -6.96
CA ARG A 134 22.84 -5.57 -7.26
C ARG A 134 22.63 -4.09 -6.94
N ARG A 135 21.38 -3.62 -6.93
CA ARG A 135 21.00 -2.24 -6.59
C ARG A 135 19.78 -2.27 -5.66
N PRO A 136 19.98 -2.48 -4.35
CA PRO A 136 18.90 -2.60 -3.38
C PRO A 136 18.09 -1.32 -3.17
N MET A 137 18.69 -0.16 -3.50
CA MET A 137 18.04 1.15 -3.32
C MET A 137 17.57 1.40 -1.87
N GLY A 138 18.34 0.93 -0.89
CA GLY A 138 18.01 1.05 0.54
C GLY A 138 17.02 0.02 1.08
N LEU A 139 16.48 -0.88 0.25
CA LEU A 139 15.54 -1.91 0.72
C LEU A 139 16.20 -2.93 1.64
N ALA A 140 15.46 -3.32 2.67
CA ALA A 140 15.65 -4.52 3.48
C ALA A 140 14.69 -5.64 3.04
N LEU A 141 13.42 -5.30 2.79
CA LEU A 141 12.38 -6.23 2.35
C LEU A 141 11.49 -5.59 1.29
N ARG A 142 11.13 -6.38 0.27
CA ARG A 142 10.01 -6.10 -0.64
C ARG A 142 9.00 -7.23 -0.53
N ARG A 143 7.83 -6.94 0.02
CA ARG A 143 6.69 -7.85 0.12
C ARG A 143 5.68 -7.52 -0.97
N ARG A 144 5.33 -8.49 -1.83
CA ARG A 144 4.30 -8.33 -2.87
C ARG A 144 3.00 -8.99 -2.42
N PHE A 145 1.87 -8.39 -2.78
CA PHE A 145 0.55 -8.91 -2.48
C PHE A 145 -0.11 -9.51 -3.71
N VAL A 146 -0.55 -10.76 -3.59
CA VAL A 146 -1.53 -11.35 -4.51
C VAL A 146 -2.91 -11.07 -3.94
N SER A 147 -3.77 -10.39 -4.69
CA SER A 147 -5.08 -9.95 -4.18
C SER A 147 -6.19 -10.04 -5.21
N ARG A 148 -7.42 -10.16 -4.72
CA ARG A 148 -8.66 -10.02 -5.49
C ARG A 148 -9.55 -9.01 -4.78
N GLY A 149 -9.64 -7.80 -5.34
CA GLY A 149 -10.25 -6.67 -4.65
C GLY A 149 -9.48 -6.32 -3.37
N SER A 150 -10.18 -6.24 -2.24
CA SER A 150 -9.59 -5.99 -0.92
C SER A 150 -9.03 -7.25 -0.24
N ARG A 151 -9.26 -8.44 -0.79
CA ARG A 151 -8.84 -9.70 -0.17
C ARG A 151 -7.46 -10.12 -0.66
N LEU A 152 -6.53 -10.31 0.27
CA LEU A 152 -5.25 -10.93 0.04
C LEU A 152 -5.41 -12.45 -0.13
N LEU A 153 -4.69 -12.98 -1.11
CA LEU A 153 -4.64 -14.40 -1.46
C LEU A 153 -3.29 -15.02 -1.14
N GLY A 154 -2.24 -14.20 -1.03
CA GLY A 154 -0.89 -14.62 -0.69
C GLY A 154 0.09 -13.45 -0.69
N ILE A 155 1.26 -13.70 -0.14
CA ILE A 155 2.37 -12.74 -0.01
C ILE A 155 3.65 -13.36 -0.61
N ASP A 156 4.52 -12.54 -1.18
CA ASP A 156 5.83 -12.96 -1.71
C ASP A 156 6.89 -11.99 -1.21
N ASP A 157 7.81 -12.49 -0.40
CA ASP A 157 8.83 -11.69 0.28
C ASP A 157 10.17 -11.80 -0.43
N GLU A 158 10.81 -10.67 -0.67
CA GLU A 158 12.13 -10.59 -1.29
C GLU A 158 13.08 -9.78 -0.39
N HIS A 159 14.10 -10.43 0.15
CA HIS A 159 15.05 -9.83 1.07
C HIS A 159 16.29 -9.26 0.37
N PHE A 160 16.79 -8.13 0.88
CA PHE A 160 17.90 -7.36 0.31
C PHE A 160 19.02 -7.12 1.33
N SER A 161 20.26 -7.33 0.91
CA SER A 161 21.44 -7.07 1.74
C SER A 161 21.90 -5.60 1.67
N PRO A 162 22.38 -5.01 2.78
CA PRO A 162 23.02 -3.69 2.76
C PRO A 162 24.22 -3.70 1.80
N GLY A 163 24.32 -2.69 0.92
CA GLY A 163 25.44 -2.55 -0.02
C GLY A 163 25.28 -3.28 -1.38
N GLY A 164 24.30 -4.17 -1.52
CA GLY A 164 24.08 -4.92 -2.75
C GLY A 164 25.04 -6.10 -2.93
N LEU A 165 24.89 -6.81 -4.04
CA LEU A 165 25.65 -8.02 -4.36
C LEU A 165 26.80 -7.74 -5.34
N ASP A 166 28.01 -8.19 -5.00
CA ASP A 166 29.18 -8.13 -5.88
C ASP A 166 29.37 -9.46 -6.67
N GLY A 167 29.39 -9.40 -8.01
CA GLY A 167 29.79 -10.53 -8.88
C GLY A 167 28.77 -11.68 -9.05
N ASP A 168 29.07 -12.64 -9.94
CA ASP A 168 28.20 -13.77 -10.33
C ASP A 168 28.15 -14.92 -9.30
N GLY A 169 28.36 -14.63 -8.00
CA GLY A 169 28.38 -15.62 -6.92
C GLY A 169 27.28 -15.41 -5.89
N GLU A 170 26.43 -16.43 -5.74
CA GLU A 170 25.61 -16.79 -4.57
C GLU A 170 25.11 -15.65 -3.65
N GLY A 171 24.09 -14.92 -4.08
CA GLY A 171 23.38 -14.03 -3.17
C GLY A 171 22.13 -13.39 -3.76
N ALA A 172 21.53 -13.98 -4.81
CA ALA A 172 20.29 -13.48 -5.40
C ALA A 172 19.26 -13.21 -4.29
N PRO A 173 18.48 -12.12 -4.40
CA PRO A 173 17.52 -11.76 -3.36
C PRO A 173 16.65 -12.98 -3.06
N ARG A 174 16.59 -13.35 -1.78
CA ARG A 174 15.93 -14.59 -1.38
C ARG A 174 14.43 -14.33 -1.41
N HIS A 175 13.75 -15.07 -2.27
CA HIS A 175 12.30 -15.13 -2.26
C HIS A 175 11.85 -16.11 -1.20
N ASP A 176 11.07 -15.65 -0.24
CA ASP A 176 10.24 -16.50 0.59
C ASP A 176 8.84 -16.51 -0.04
N LEU A 177 8.55 -17.58 -0.80
CA LEU A 177 7.27 -17.78 -1.44
C LEU A 177 6.26 -18.25 -0.38
N ALA A 178 5.87 -17.31 0.49
CA ALA A 178 4.94 -17.50 1.58
C ALA A 178 3.49 -17.58 1.05
N LEU A 179 3.17 -18.79 0.59
CA LEU A 179 1.87 -19.36 0.21
C LEU A 179 1.37 -19.07 -1.21
N GLN A 180 1.65 -20.03 -2.09
CA GLN A 180 0.72 -20.76 -2.97
C GLN A 180 -0.71 -20.18 -3.17
N ALA A 181 -0.88 -18.91 -3.50
CA ALA A 181 -2.20 -18.35 -3.86
C ALA A 181 -2.83 -19.03 -5.12
N ALA A 182 -2.10 -19.94 -5.78
CA ALA A 182 -2.45 -20.50 -7.09
C ALA A 182 -2.66 -22.02 -7.16
N LEU A 183 -2.32 -22.82 -6.13
CA LEU A 183 -2.39 -24.29 -6.26
C LEU A 183 -3.74 -24.92 -5.86
N GLU A 184 -4.63 -24.21 -5.14
CA GLU A 184 -5.89 -24.80 -4.64
C GLU A 184 -7.19 -24.03 -4.95
N ALA A 185 -7.17 -22.96 -5.74
CA ALA A 185 -8.42 -22.33 -6.16
C ALA A 185 -9.16 -23.23 -7.18
N PRO A 186 -10.41 -23.67 -6.92
CA PRO A 186 -11.18 -24.37 -7.94
C PRO A 186 -11.40 -23.42 -9.13
N ARG A 187 -11.17 -23.94 -10.34
CA ARG A 187 -11.60 -23.27 -11.58
C ARG A 187 -13.12 -23.25 -11.56
N THR A 188 -13.72 -22.11 -11.25
CA THR A 188 -15.16 -21.85 -11.43
C THR A 188 -15.35 -20.54 -12.14
#